data_AF-A0A9D5GIF2-F1
#
_entry.id   AF-A0A9D5GIF2-F1
#
_cell.length_a   1.000
_cell.length_b   1.000
_cell.length_c   1.000
_cell.angle_alpha   90.00
_cell.angle_beta   90.00
_cell.angle_gamma   90.00
#
_symmetry.space_group_name_H-M   'P 1'
#
loop_
_entity.id
_entity.type
_entity.pdbx_description
1 polymer ?
#
loop_
_entity_poly.entity_id
_entity_poly.type
_entity_poly.pdbx_seq_one_letter_code
_entity_poly.pdbx_strand_id
1 'polypeptide(L)'
;MERQAFFATAAGIAAAAATLGTALAAPTPRPLRPDAASERNLRRVRQRLERLIDQLQHDQRDYGGHREKALDLMQRARAELMAGEQFEHSHDRGTT
;
A
#
# COMPACT_ATOMS: atom_id res chain seq x y z
N MET A 1 -12.27 35.78 24.23
CA MET A 1 -13.26 35.00 24.99
C MET A 1 -13.93 34.05 24.01
N GLU A 2 -14.02 32.73 24.10
CA GLU A 2 -13.71 31.64 25.05
C GLU A 2 -13.82 30.37 24.16
N ARG A 3 -12.74 29.59 23.98
CA ARG A 3 -12.53 28.20 24.45
C ARG A 3 -13.68 27.17 24.21
N GLN A 4 -13.32 26.13 23.44
CA GLN A 4 -13.50 24.67 23.66
C GLN A 4 -14.94 24.16 23.88
N ALA A 5 -15.51 23.46 22.90
CA ALA A 5 -15.49 21.99 22.73
C ALA A 5 -16.60 21.28 23.52
N PHE A 6 -17.22 20.24 22.92
CA PHE A 6 -17.45 18.90 23.51
C PHE A 6 -18.58 18.13 22.78
N PHE A 7 -18.19 16.91 22.36
CA PHE A 7 -18.94 15.65 22.31
C PHE A 7 -20.30 15.53 21.61
N ALA A 8 -20.29 14.84 20.46
CA ALA A 8 -21.44 14.06 19.99
C ALA A 8 -21.14 12.56 20.19
N THR A 9 -21.63 12.03 21.30
CA THR A 9 -21.67 10.60 21.63
C THR A 9 -22.66 9.92 20.68
N ALA A 10 -22.16 9.18 19.70
CA ALA A 10 -23.01 8.39 18.81
C ALA A 10 -23.41 7.07 19.50
N ALA A 11 -24.45 7.12 20.33
CA ALA A 11 -25.19 5.94 20.75
C ALA A 11 -26.22 5.59 19.67
N GLY A 12 -25.96 4.53 18.91
CA GLY A 12 -26.92 3.96 17.96
C GLY A 12 -27.22 2.52 18.31
N ILE A 13 -28.35 2.26 18.99
CA ILE A 13 -28.94 0.92 19.11
C ILE A 13 -30.40 1.03 18.63
N ALA A 14 -30.75 0.27 17.60
CA ALA A 14 -32.05 -0.38 17.38
C ALA A 14 -31.97 -1.16 16.03
N ALA A 15 -31.86 -2.49 16.03
CA ALA A 15 -32.91 -3.50 16.24
C ALA A 15 -33.76 -3.81 14.98
N ALA A 16 -33.29 -4.83 14.25
CA ALA A 16 -33.89 -5.84 13.38
C ALA A 16 -35.30 -5.70 12.75
N ALA A 17 -35.37 -6.02 11.45
CA ALA A 17 -36.47 -6.77 10.83
C ALA A 17 -35.90 -7.71 9.74
N ALA A 18 -36.25 -9.00 9.81
CA ALA A 18 -35.72 -10.08 8.99
C ALA A 18 -36.51 -10.31 7.69
N THR A 19 -35.82 -10.46 6.56
CA THR A 19 -36.37 -11.06 5.32
C THR A 19 -35.29 -11.86 4.58
N LEU A 20 -35.54 -13.17 4.43
CA LEU A 20 -34.95 -14.15 3.50
C LEU A 20 -33.41 -14.17 3.39
N GLY A 21 -32.80 -15.14 4.10
CA GLY A 21 -31.39 -15.45 4.01
C GLY A 21 -31.01 -16.02 2.64
N THR A 22 -30.54 -15.16 1.74
CA THR A 22 -29.43 -15.53 0.88
C THR A 22 -28.17 -15.40 1.73
N ALA A 23 -27.61 -16.55 2.14
CA ALA A 23 -26.26 -16.57 2.66
C ALA A 23 -25.33 -16.09 1.53
N LEU A 24 -25.07 -14.78 1.48
CA LEU A 24 -23.94 -14.26 0.74
C LEU A 24 -22.72 -14.93 1.37
N ALA A 25 -22.14 -15.89 0.65
CA ALA A 25 -20.89 -16.50 1.03
C ALA A 25 -19.93 -15.35 1.35
N ALA A 26 -19.59 -15.19 2.63
CA ALA A 26 -18.61 -14.20 3.05
C ALA A 26 -17.37 -14.44 2.19
N PRO A 27 -16.75 -13.40 1.61
CA PRO A 27 -15.51 -13.57 0.87
C PRO A 27 -14.54 -14.28 1.81
N THR A 28 -14.15 -15.51 1.45
CA THR A 28 -13.18 -16.25 2.23
C THR A 28 -11.90 -15.40 2.23
N PRO A 29 -11.34 -15.05 3.40
CA PRO A 29 -10.07 -14.33 3.43
C PRO A 29 -9.08 -15.17 2.65
N ARG A 30 -8.58 -14.62 1.54
CA ARG A 30 -7.52 -15.31 0.78
C ARG A 30 -6.36 -15.48 1.76
N PRO A 31 -5.82 -16.70 1.91
CA PRO A 31 -4.59 -16.85 2.65
C PRO A 31 -3.54 -15.95 2.00
N LEU A 32 -2.99 -15.03 2.79
CA LEU A 32 -1.81 -14.27 2.41
C LEU A 32 -0.75 -15.32 2.06
N ARG A 33 -0.30 -15.28 0.81
CA ARG A 33 0.62 -16.27 0.26
C ARG A 33 1.93 -16.20 1.06
N PRO A 34 2.57 -17.32 1.44
CA PRO A 34 3.73 -17.32 2.33
C PRO A 34 4.84 -16.39 1.85
N ASP A 35 5.43 -15.71 2.83
CA ASP A 35 6.13 -14.42 2.79
C ASP A 35 7.37 -14.42 1.86
N ALA A 36 8.06 -15.55 1.73
CA ALA A 36 9.24 -15.68 0.86
C ALA A 36 8.95 -15.48 -0.65
N ALA A 37 7.70 -15.66 -1.11
CA ALA A 37 7.33 -15.39 -2.50
C ALA A 37 6.99 -13.91 -2.74
N SER A 38 6.37 -13.24 -1.76
CA SER A 38 6.09 -11.79 -1.81
C SER A 38 7.37 -10.97 -1.71
N GLU A 39 8.31 -11.33 -0.85
CA GLU A 39 9.62 -10.68 -0.75
C GLU A 39 10.39 -10.66 -2.06
N ARG A 40 10.50 -11.83 -2.71
CA ARG A 40 11.16 -11.97 -4.01
C ARG A 40 10.49 -11.12 -5.07
N ASN A 41 9.19 -10.87 -4.95
CA ASN A 41 8.47 -10.00 -5.87
C ASN A 41 8.82 -8.52 -5.64
N LEU A 42 8.79 -8.04 -4.39
CA LEU A 42 9.16 -6.65 -4.06
C LEU A 42 10.55 -6.30 -4.57
N ARG A 43 11.53 -7.17 -4.28
CA ARG A 43 12.92 -6.97 -4.74
C ARG A 43 13.04 -6.92 -6.26
N ARG A 44 12.35 -7.82 -6.97
CA ARG A 44 12.36 -7.85 -8.45
C ARG A 44 11.73 -6.59 -9.04
N VAL A 45 10.61 -6.14 -8.47
CA VAL A 45 9.93 -4.92 -8.92
C VAL A 45 10.82 -3.70 -8.69
N ARG A 46 11.43 -3.58 -7.51
CA ARG A 46 12.37 -2.48 -7.20
C ARG A 46 13.55 -2.44 -8.17
N GLN A 47 14.20 -3.57 -8.43
CA GLN A 47 15.32 -3.65 -9.40
C GLN A 47 14.90 -3.29 -10.83
N ARG A 48 13.66 -3.58 -11.21
CA ARG A 48 13.14 -3.17 -12.52
C ARG A 48 12.87 -1.67 -12.56
N LEU A 49 12.34 -1.11 -11.47
CA LEU A 49 12.09 0.31 -11.33
C LEU A 49 13.39 1.13 -11.35
N GLU A 50 14.45 0.67 -10.67
CA GLU A 50 15.78 1.30 -10.69
C GLU A 50 16.33 1.42 -12.12
N ARG A 51 16.23 0.34 -12.93
CA ARG A 51 16.65 0.39 -14.34
C ARG A 51 15.84 1.39 -15.18
N LEU A 52 14.54 1.53 -14.91
CA LEU A 52 13.69 2.49 -15.62
C LEU A 52 14.04 3.93 -15.23
N ILE A 53 14.35 4.18 -13.95
CA ILE A 53 14.86 5.48 -13.47
C ILE A 53 16.15 5.81 -14.21
N ASP A 54 17.11 4.88 -14.24
CA ASP A 54 18.40 5.11 -14.92
C ASP A 54 18.19 5.44 -16.40
N GLN A 55 17.36 4.66 -17.11
CA GLN A 55 17.04 4.92 -18.52
C GLN A 55 16.44 6.30 -18.74
N LEU A 56 15.49 6.70 -17.90
CA LEU A 56 14.77 7.96 -18.02
C LEU A 56 15.64 9.17 -17.62
N GLN A 57 16.57 8.99 -16.67
CA GLN A 57 17.55 10.02 -16.30
C GLN A 57 18.52 10.33 -17.44
N HIS A 58 18.89 9.34 -18.25
CA HIS A 58 19.76 9.52 -19.40
C HIS A 58 19.04 10.12 -20.62
N ASP A 59 17.70 10.16 -20.62
CA ASP A 59 16.95 10.83 -21.67
C ASP A 59 17.06 12.35 -21.54
N GLN A 60 17.48 13.01 -22.62
CA GLN A 60 17.66 14.46 -22.70
C GLN A 60 16.34 15.20 -22.91
N ARG A 61 15.28 14.52 -23.36
CA ARG A 61 14.00 15.15 -23.69
C ARG A 61 13.06 15.11 -22.49
N ASP A 62 12.65 16.28 -22.02
CA ASP A 62 11.77 16.38 -20.85
C ASP A 62 10.26 16.19 -21.18
N TYR A 63 9.91 16.09 -22.47
CA TYR A 63 8.53 15.92 -22.94
C TYR A 63 7.53 16.91 -22.34
N GLY A 64 7.96 18.14 -22.04
CA GLY A 64 7.11 19.16 -21.41
C GLY A 64 6.92 18.98 -19.89
N GLY A 65 7.97 18.59 -19.15
CA GLY A 65 7.94 18.36 -17.71
C GLY A 65 7.47 16.96 -17.30
N HIS A 66 7.11 16.10 -18.26
CA HIS A 66 6.59 14.77 -17.95
C HIS A 66 7.70 13.80 -17.54
N ARG A 67 8.91 13.95 -18.09
CA ARG A 67 10.06 13.12 -17.70
C ARG A 67 10.40 13.36 -16.23
N GLU A 68 10.54 14.63 -15.83
CA GLU A 68 10.83 14.99 -14.43
C GLU A 68 9.75 14.48 -13.47
N LYS A 69 8.46 14.68 -13.79
CA LYS A 69 7.34 14.17 -12.98
C LYS A 69 7.37 12.64 -12.85
N ALA A 70 7.67 11.93 -13.94
CA ALA A 70 7.78 10.48 -13.91
C ALA A 70 8.96 10.03 -13.04
N LEU A 71 10.12 10.72 -13.10
CA LEU A 71 11.25 10.43 -12.22
C LEU A 71 10.91 10.62 -10.74
N ASP A 72 10.24 11.70 -10.35
CA ASP A 72 9.79 11.93 -8.96
C ASP A 72 8.87 10.79 -8.48
N LEU A 73 7.86 10.42 -9.28
CA LEU A 73 6.95 9.33 -8.94
C LEU A 73 7.67 7.97 -8.81
N MET A 74 8.59 7.67 -9.72
CA MET A 74 9.38 6.43 -9.66
C MET A 74 10.31 6.40 -8.44
N GLN A 75 10.90 7.54 -8.05
CA GLN A 75 11.72 7.63 -6.84
C GLN A 75 10.90 7.39 -5.57
N ARG A 76 9.69 7.97 -5.48
CA ARG A 76 8.76 7.72 -4.37
C ARG A 76 8.36 6.25 -4.31
N ALA A 77 7.99 5.65 -5.44
CA ALA A 77 7.65 4.22 -5.50
C ALA A 77 8.83 3.32 -5.08
N ARG A 78 10.06 3.68 -5.45
CA ARG A 78 11.27 2.97 -4.99
C ARG A 78 11.40 3.04 -3.47
N ALA A 79 11.17 4.21 -2.86
CA ALA A 79 11.25 4.37 -1.41
C ALA A 79 10.21 3.51 -0.67
N GLU A 80 8.97 3.46 -1.17
CA GLU A 80 7.91 2.62 -0.61
C GLU A 80 8.25 1.12 -0.69
N LEU A 81 8.80 0.66 -1.82
CA LEU A 81 9.25 -0.73 -1.96
C LEU A 81 10.38 -1.07 -0.98
N MET A 82 11.32 -0.15 -0.77
CA MET A 82 12.38 -0.33 0.24
C MET A 82 11.81 -0.39 1.67
N ALA A 83 10.83 0.45 1.98
CA ALA A 83 10.15 0.42 3.27
C ALA A 83 9.42 -0.91 3.49
N GLY A 84 8.76 -1.44 2.46
CA GLY A 84 8.13 -2.77 2.49
C GLY A 84 9.14 -3.91 2.72
N GLU A 85 10.29 -3.89 2.02
CA GLU A 85 11.38 -4.84 2.26
C GLU A 85 11.93 -4.76 3.70
N GLN A 86 12.04 -3.56 4.26
CA GLN A 86 12.51 -3.36 5.62
C GLN A 86 11.49 -3.80 6.68
N PHE A 87 10.21 -3.54 6.44
CA PHE A 87 9.12 -4.00 7.30
C PHE A 87 9.15 -5.52 7.41
N GLU A 88 9.20 -6.23 6.28
CA GLU A 88 9.26 -7.69 6.27
C GLU A 88 10.48 -8.20 7.05
N HIS A 89 11.67 -7.66 6.78
CA HIS A 89 12.90 -8.08 7.44
C HIS A 89 12.89 -7.86 8.96
N SER A 90 12.10 -6.89 9.45
CA SER A 90 11.91 -6.65 10.88
C SER A 90 10.85 -7.57 11.53
N HIS A 91 9.87 -8.05 10.75
CA HIS A 91 8.77 -8.88 11.25
C HIS A 91 8.99 -10.39 11.06
N ASP A 92 9.77 -10.80 10.06
CA ASP A 92 10.17 -12.21 9.82
C ASP A 92 11.08 -12.77 10.94
N ARG A 93 11.75 -11.88 11.69
CA ARG A 93 12.54 -12.26 12.88
C ARG A 93 11.69 -12.60 14.12
N GLY A 94 10.38 -12.37 14.08
CA GLY A 94 9.46 -12.58 15.21
C GLY A 94 8.79 -13.95 15.25
N THR A 95 8.96 -14.77 14.20
CA THR A 95 8.34 -16.10 14.08
C THR A 95 9.38 -17.21 14.12
N THR A 96 9.92 -17.48 15.31
CA THR A 96 10.68 -18.71 15.65
C THR A 96 10.17 -19.24 16.97
#